data_AF-A0A972F6D4-F1
#
_entry.id   AF-A0A972F6D4-F1
#
_cell.length_a   1.000
_cell.length_b   1.000
_cell.length_c   1.000
_cell.angle_alpha   90.00
_cell.angle_beta   90.00
_cell.angle_gamma   90.00
#
_symmetry.space_group_name_H-M   'P 1'
#
loop_
_entity.id
_entity.type
_entity.pdbx_description
1 polymer ?
#
loop_
_entity_poly.entity_id
_entity_poly.type
_entity_poly.pdbx_seq_one_letter_code
_entity_poly.pdbx_strand_id
1 'polypeptide(L)'
;IGCGTLSSALCMDKVRSHKLVSLEGITVPKGIVIESINELERARLFAKELGYPIIVKPIKAGSSYGVSKVKEEENLSEAIEYAFKFDKRVMIEEFIDGFEVGCAVMGYSKPETGEIDEIEISGDLFDFFEKYNLVTSKIHVPARVSREKSDELKEAAKKIYLALDCSGFARVDMFVRKNGEVVFNETNTIPGFTSHSRYPMMMKAIGLGFSELVALLIKKAIEEG
;
A
#
# COMPACT_ATOMS: atom_id res chain seq x y z
N ILE A 1 2.36 -18.30 -10.39
CA ILE A 1 2.07 -18.26 -8.94
C ILE A 1 1.88 -16.81 -8.55
N GLY A 2 0.81 -16.49 -7.84
CA GLY A 2 0.43 -15.11 -7.51
C GLY A 2 -0.81 -14.66 -8.28
N CYS A 3 -1.12 -13.38 -8.16
CA CYS A 3 -2.36 -12.80 -8.68
C CYS A 3 -2.46 -12.93 -10.21
N GLY A 4 -3.68 -13.13 -10.71
CA GLY A 4 -3.98 -13.16 -12.14
C GLY A 4 -3.81 -11.81 -12.83
N THR A 5 -3.99 -11.77 -14.16
CA THR A 5 -3.83 -10.55 -14.98
C THR A 5 -4.73 -9.40 -14.53
N LEU A 6 -6.01 -9.69 -14.26
CA LEU A 6 -6.97 -8.68 -13.81
C LEU A 6 -6.53 -8.05 -12.48
N SER A 7 -6.35 -8.88 -11.46
CA SER A 7 -5.95 -8.42 -10.13
C SER A 7 -4.61 -7.67 -10.14
N SER A 8 -3.62 -8.16 -10.87
CA SER A 8 -2.33 -7.49 -11.01
C SER A 8 -2.46 -6.10 -11.63
N ALA A 9 -3.28 -5.94 -12.66
CA ALA A 9 -3.54 -4.64 -13.29
C ALA A 9 -4.36 -3.71 -12.39
N LEU A 10 -5.36 -4.24 -11.69
CA LEU A 10 -6.19 -3.48 -10.74
C LEU A 10 -5.37 -2.96 -9.56
N CYS A 11 -4.56 -3.81 -8.94
CA CYS A 11 -3.74 -3.43 -7.80
C CYS A 11 -2.67 -2.40 -8.16
N MET A 12 -2.14 -2.45 -9.39
CA MET A 12 -1.20 -1.45 -9.88
C MET A 12 -1.87 -0.08 -10.11
N ASP A 13 -3.17 -0.05 -10.42
CA ASP A 13 -3.93 1.19 -10.61
C ASP A 13 -4.55 1.66 -9.29
N LYS A 14 -3.85 2.56 -8.60
CA LYS A 14 -4.27 3.09 -7.29
C LYS A 14 -5.69 3.67 -7.28
N VAL A 15 -6.11 4.30 -8.37
CA VAL A 15 -7.44 4.92 -8.46
C VAL A 15 -8.53 3.85 -8.53
N ARG A 16 -8.31 2.83 -9.35
CA ARG A 16 -9.27 1.73 -9.51
C ARG A 16 -9.32 0.86 -8.27
N SER A 17 -8.17 0.54 -7.68
CA SER A 17 -8.12 -0.25 -6.45
C SER A 17 -8.79 0.49 -5.29
N HIS A 18 -8.53 1.79 -5.11
CA HIS A 18 -9.21 2.60 -4.09
C HIS A 18 -10.73 2.60 -4.28
N LYS A 19 -11.21 2.78 -5.51
CA LYS A 19 -12.66 2.75 -5.78
C LYS A 19 -13.28 1.41 -5.40
N LEU A 20 -12.68 0.29 -5.80
CA LEU A 20 -13.20 -1.04 -5.47
C LEU A 20 -13.18 -1.30 -3.97
N VAL A 21 -12.07 -0.97 -3.29
CA VAL A 21 -11.94 -1.15 -1.84
C VAL A 21 -12.91 -0.26 -1.06
N SER A 22 -13.18 0.95 -1.54
CA SER A 22 -14.17 1.84 -0.90
C SER A 22 -15.60 1.30 -0.94
N LEU A 23 -15.96 0.54 -1.99
CA LEU A 23 -17.28 -0.11 -2.10
C LEU A 23 -17.44 -1.23 -1.06
N GLU A 24 -16.34 -1.79 -0.59
CA GLU A 24 -16.29 -2.74 0.53
C GLU A 24 -16.34 -2.05 1.90
N GLY A 25 -16.54 -0.73 1.95
CA GLY A 25 -16.65 0.03 3.20
C GLY A 25 -15.32 0.19 3.95
N ILE A 26 -14.19 0.01 3.26
CA ILE A 26 -12.86 0.32 3.80
C ILE A 26 -12.47 1.73 3.36
N THR A 27 -12.06 2.56 4.32
CA THR A 27 -11.66 3.94 4.05
C THR A 27 -10.46 3.98 3.10
N VAL A 28 -10.48 4.91 2.15
CA VAL A 28 -9.38 5.24 1.24
C VAL A 28 -9.09 6.74 1.34
N PRO A 29 -7.86 7.20 1.03
CA PRO A 29 -7.55 8.61 1.00
C PRO A 29 -8.46 9.37 0.03
N LYS A 30 -8.97 10.53 0.44
CA LYS A 30 -9.61 11.47 -0.48
C LYS A 30 -8.59 11.94 -1.50
N GLY A 31 -8.94 11.86 -2.78
CA GLY A 31 -8.03 12.30 -3.83
C GLY A 31 -8.71 12.62 -5.15
N ILE A 32 -7.97 13.30 -6.01
CA ILE A 32 -8.33 13.57 -7.41
C ILE A 32 -7.23 13.10 -8.34
N VAL A 33 -7.62 12.93 -9.60
CA VAL A 33 -6.69 12.62 -10.70
C VAL A 33 -6.66 13.79 -11.66
N ILE A 34 -5.45 14.14 -12.09
CA ILE A 34 -5.17 15.03 -13.21
C ILE A 34 -4.42 14.26 -14.29
N GLU A 35 -4.65 14.64 -15.55
CA GLU A 35 -4.07 13.98 -16.73
C GLU A 35 -3.14 14.93 -17.50
N SER A 36 -3.08 16.20 -17.10
CA SER A 36 -2.21 17.22 -17.68
C SER A 36 -1.85 18.32 -16.68
N ILE A 37 -0.69 18.95 -16.88
CA ILE A 37 -0.28 20.15 -16.14
C ILE A 37 -1.25 21.32 -16.31
N ASN A 38 -2.04 21.32 -17.39
CA ASN A 38 -3.08 22.34 -17.61
C ASN A 38 -4.20 22.28 -16.55
N GLU A 39 -4.30 21.19 -15.78
CA GLU A 39 -5.23 21.05 -14.66
C GLU A 39 -4.64 21.53 -13.32
N LEU A 40 -3.49 22.22 -13.31
CA LEU A 40 -2.82 22.67 -12.09
C LEU A 40 -3.72 23.48 -11.16
N GLU A 41 -4.55 24.38 -11.70
CA GLU A 41 -5.48 25.17 -10.89
C GLU A 41 -6.54 24.30 -10.19
N ARG A 42 -7.02 23.24 -10.85
CA ARG A 42 -7.92 22.26 -10.22
C ARG A 42 -7.21 21.52 -9.10
N ALA A 43 -5.95 21.15 -9.29
CA ALA A 43 -5.13 20.52 -8.25
C ALA A 43 -4.89 21.46 -7.05
N ARG A 44 -4.60 22.75 -7.30
CA ARG A 44 -4.43 23.77 -6.25
C ARG A 44 -5.70 23.98 -5.42
N LEU A 45 -6.85 24.14 -6.08
CA LEU A 45 -8.13 24.32 -5.39
C LEU A 45 -8.45 23.13 -4.49
N PHE A 46 -8.26 21.91 -5.01
CA PHE A 46 -8.47 20.69 -4.21
C PHE A 46 -7.49 20.58 -3.04
N ALA A 47 -6.20 20.85 -3.27
CA ALA A 47 -5.20 20.82 -2.20
C ALA A 47 -5.49 21.83 -1.09
N LYS A 48 -5.97 23.03 -1.46
CA LYS A 48 -6.38 24.07 -0.51
C LYS A 48 -7.63 23.69 0.29
N GLU A 49 -8.58 22.99 -0.33
CA GLU A 49 -9.77 22.47 0.35
C GLU A 49 -9.42 21.36 1.35
N LEU A 50 -8.52 20.44 0.98
CA LEU A 50 -8.03 19.38 1.88
C LEU A 50 -7.19 19.93 3.03
N GLY A 51 -6.37 20.95 2.74
CA GLY A 51 -5.29 21.40 3.61
C GLY A 51 -4.00 20.60 3.40
N TYR A 52 -2.88 21.20 3.79
CA TYR A 52 -1.55 20.61 3.69
C TYR A 52 -1.14 19.91 5.01
N PRO A 53 -0.29 18.86 4.95
CA PRO A 53 0.34 18.31 3.76
C PRO A 53 -0.59 17.43 2.90
N ILE A 54 -0.24 17.28 1.62
CA ILE A 54 -0.88 16.36 0.66
C ILE A 54 0.16 15.43 0.04
N ILE A 55 -0.29 14.33 -0.56
CA ILE A 55 0.55 13.40 -1.33
C ILE A 55 0.27 13.58 -2.83
N VAL A 56 1.33 13.75 -3.61
CA VAL A 56 1.29 13.72 -5.08
C VAL A 56 1.99 12.47 -5.55
N LYS A 57 1.33 11.62 -6.35
CA LYS A 57 1.91 10.36 -6.82
C LYS A 57 1.43 9.96 -8.23
N PRO A 58 2.27 9.32 -9.05
CA PRO A 58 1.81 8.64 -10.26
C PRO A 58 0.85 7.50 -9.90
N ILE A 59 -0.11 7.20 -10.77
CA ILE A 59 -1.10 6.14 -10.49
C ILE A 59 -0.42 4.77 -10.48
N LYS A 60 0.35 4.44 -11.53
CA LYS A 60 0.85 3.07 -11.76
C LYS A 60 2.34 2.86 -11.45
N ALA A 61 2.98 3.72 -10.66
CA ALA A 61 4.36 3.48 -10.22
C ALA A 61 4.41 2.76 -8.87
N GLY A 62 5.37 1.84 -8.74
CA GLY A 62 5.73 1.18 -7.49
C GLY A 62 6.95 1.82 -6.83
N SER A 63 7.33 1.29 -5.66
CA SER A 63 8.58 1.65 -4.95
C SER A 63 8.74 3.14 -4.63
N SER A 64 7.63 3.87 -4.49
CA SER A 64 7.60 5.31 -4.18
C SER A 64 8.25 6.21 -5.24
N TYR A 65 8.50 5.73 -6.46
CA TYR A 65 8.97 6.57 -7.55
C TYR A 65 7.92 7.61 -7.95
N GLY A 66 8.34 8.88 -8.08
CA GLY A 66 7.43 9.97 -8.44
C GLY A 66 6.49 10.41 -7.31
N VAL A 67 6.66 9.90 -6.08
CA VAL A 67 5.83 10.28 -4.93
C VAL A 67 6.46 11.47 -4.20
N SER A 68 5.65 12.47 -3.88
CA SER A 68 6.06 13.66 -3.14
C SER A 68 5.07 13.97 -2.02
N LYS A 69 5.57 14.33 -0.83
CA LYS A 69 4.78 14.93 0.24
C LYS A 69 4.93 16.44 0.15
N VAL A 70 3.85 17.10 -0.24
CA VAL A 70 3.81 18.55 -0.45
C VAL A 70 3.28 19.19 0.82
N LYS A 71 4.05 20.10 1.43
CA LYS A 71 3.70 20.75 2.71
C LYS A 71 3.10 22.15 2.53
N GLU A 72 3.26 22.74 1.36
CA GLU A 72 2.81 24.10 1.02
C GLU A 72 2.52 24.21 -0.48
N GLU A 73 1.73 25.21 -0.87
CA GLU A 73 1.20 25.34 -2.24
C GLU A 73 2.30 25.56 -3.27
N GLU A 74 3.36 26.25 -2.87
CA GLU A 74 4.50 26.64 -3.70
C GLU A 74 5.22 25.43 -4.30
N ASN A 75 5.21 24.28 -3.61
CA ASN A 75 5.87 23.06 -4.10
C ASN A 75 4.94 22.14 -4.93
N LEU A 76 3.65 22.49 -5.08
CA LEU A 76 2.68 21.60 -5.73
C LEU A 76 2.99 21.38 -7.22
N SER A 77 3.35 22.44 -7.95
CA SER A 77 3.62 22.36 -9.38
C SER A 77 4.81 21.43 -9.68
N GLU A 78 5.90 21.60 -8.92
CA GLU A 78 7.11 20.79 -9.06
C GLU A 78 6.83 19.31 -8.76
N ALA A 79 6.07 19.03 -7.69
CA ALA A 79 5.68 17.67 -7.34
C ALA A 79 4.83 16.99 -8.45
N ILE A 80 3.91 17.74 -9.05
CA ILE A 80 3.07 17.26 -10.16
C ILE A 80 3.92 16.97 -11.41
N GLU A 81 4.80 17.90 -11.78
CA GLU A 81 5.72 17.72 -12.91
C GLU A 81 6.66 16.52 -12.70
N TYR A 82 7.15 16.33 -11.48
CA TYR A 82 7.95 15.18 -11.13
C TYR A 82 7.16 13.87 -11.28
N ALA A 83 5.92 13.80 -10.77
CA ALA A 83 5.07 12.62 -10.90
C ALA A 83 4.74 12.28 -12.37
N PHE A 84 4.54 13.29 -13.24
CA PHE A 84 4.29 13.09 -14.66
C PHE A 84 5.46 12.46 -15.43
N LYS A 85 6.69 12.46 -14.87
CA LYS A 85 7.82 11.73 -15.45
C LYS A 85 7.63 10.20 -15.39
N PHE A 86 6.74 9.71 -14.53
CA PHE A 86 6.54 8.28 -14.26
C PHE A 86 5.19 7.73 -14.71
N ASP A 87 4.18 8.58 -14.90
CA ASP A 87 2.88 8.17 -15.45
C ASP A 87 2.19 9.34 -16.15
N LYS A 88 1.28 9.03 -17.07
CA LYS A 88 0.48 10.04 -17.80
C LYS A 88 -0.65 10.63 -16.96
N ARG A 89 -0.87 10.07 -15.77
CA ARG A 89 -1.93 10.47 -14.85
C ARG A 89 -1.33 10.55 -13.46
N VAL A 90 -1.60 11.65 -12.78
CA VAL A 90 -1.09 11.96 -11.45
C VAL A 90 -2.26 12.09 -10.51
N MET A 91 -2.08 11.54 -9.32
CA MET A 91 -3.05 11.59 -8.25
C MET A 91 -2.58 12.52 -7.15
N ILE A 92 -3.49 13.34 -6.65
CA ILE A 92 -3.31 14.20 -5.50
C ILE A 92 -4.25 13.70 -4.41
N GLU A 93 -3.71 13.35 -3.25
CA GLU A 93 -4.46 12.77 -2.13
C GLU A 93 -4.17 13.48 -0.81
N GLU A 94 -5.10 13.35 0.14
CA GLU A 94 -4.85 13.73 1.53
C GLU A 94 -3.65 12.95 2.11
N PHE A 95 -2.90 13.60 3.00
CA PHE A 95 -1.93 12.90 3.82
C PHE A 95 -2.63 12.20 4.99
N ILE A 96 -2.34 10.91 5.18
CA ILE A 96 -2.86 10.14 6.32
C ILE A 96 -1.92 10.30 7.52
N ASP A 97 -2.35 11.08 8.51
CA ASP A 97 -1.61 11.26 9.77
C ASP A 97 -1.79 10.05 10.70
N GLY A 98 -0.73 9.26 10.83
CA GLY A 98 -0.74 7.95 11.45
C GLY A 98 0.55 7.19 11.19
N PHE A 99 0.47 5.86 11.11
CA PHE A 99 1.59 4.99 10.75
C PHE A 99 1.17 3.95 9.70
N GLU A 100 2.14 3.46 8.94
CA GLU A 100 1.92 2.44 7.91
C GLU A 100 2.05 1.04 8.51
N VAL A 101 1.14 0.16 8.13
CA VAL A 101 1.13 -1.26 8.48
C VAL A 101 0.99 -2.10 7.22
N GLY A 102 1.52 -3.31 7.26
CA GLY A 102 1.36 -4.30 6.20
C GLY A 102 0.79 -5.61 6.73
N CYS A 103 0.12 -6.32 5.84
CA CYS A 103 -0.33 -7.69 6.07
C CYS A 103 0.07 -8.55 4.88
N ALA A 104 0.85 -9.61 5.14
CA ALA A 104 1.05 -10.67 4.16
C ALA A 104 -0.23 -11.49 4.06
N VAL A 105 -0.77 -11.69 2.85
CA VAL A 105 -1.97 -12.48 2.59
C VAL A 105 -1.64 -13.56 1.57
N MET A 106 -2.08 -14.79 1.81
CA MET A 106 -1.82 -15.95 0.96
C MET A 106 -3.07 -16.81 0.80
N GLY A 107 -3.26 -17.37 -0.39
CA GLY A 107 -4.33 -18.33 -0.68
C GLY A 107 -5.25 -17.86 -1.80
N TYR A 108 -6.45 -18.42 -1.82
CA TYR A 108 -7.46 -18.21 -2.86
C TYR A 108 -8.78 -17.77 -2.22
N SER A 109 -9.81 -18.63 -2.23
CA SER A 109 -11.14 -18.32 -1.70
C SER A 109 -11.21 -18.12 -0.18
N LYS A 110 -10.29 -18.72 0.56
CA LYS A 110 -10.15 -18.61 2.02
C LYS A 110 -8.72 -18.19 2.36
N PRO A 111 -8.38 -16.90 2.20
CA PRO A 111 -7.01 -16.45 2.39
C PRO A 111 -6.62 -16.49 3.87
N GLU A 112 -5.36 -16.85 4.09
CA GLU A 112 -4.68 -16.80 5.39
C GLU A 112 -3.77 -15.58 5.43
N THR A 113 -3.47 -15.10 6.63
CA THR A 113 -2.64 -13.91 6.84
C THR A 113 -1.40 -14.26 7.65
N GLY A 114 -0.27 -13.64 7.32
CA GLY A 114 0.87 -13.53 8.22
C GLY A 114 0.58 -12.62 9.42
N GLU A 115 1.61 -12.30 10.19
CA GLU A 115 1.51 -11.29 11.24
C GLU A 115 1.47 -9.88 10.65
N ILE A 116 0.89 -8.91 11.35
CA ILE A 116 0.93 -7.50 10.93
C ILE A 116 2.34 -6.95 11.17
N ASP A 117 2.88 -6.25 10.17
CA ASP A 117 4.06 -5.40 10.34
C ASP A 117 3.72 -3.91 10.46
N GLU A 118 4.63 -3.15 11.05
CA GLU A 118 4.56 -1.69 11.14
C GLU A 118 5.85 -1.11 10.57
N ILE A 119 5.72 -0.05 9.76
CA ILE A 119 6.85 0.77 9.32
C ILE A 119 6.92 2.02 10.20
N GLU A 120 7.99 2.11 10.97
CA GLU A 120 8.38 3.32 11.68
C GLU A 120 9.28 4.15 10.79
N ILE A 121 8.83 5.34 10.40
CA ILE A 121 9.57 6.27 9.53
C ILE A 121 10.11 7.40 10.45
N SER A 122 11.43 7.62 10.43
CA SER A 122 12.03 8.75 11.16
C SER A 122 12.05 10.05 10.34
N GLY A 123 11.71 9.98 9.04
CA GLY A 123 11.59 11.09 8.09
C GLY A 123 10.16 11.31 7.57
N ASP A 124 10.03 11.99 6.42
CA ASP A 124 8.73 12.41 5.89
C ASP A 124 7.96 11.33 5.13
N LEU A 125 8.66 10.38 4.50
CA LEU A 125 8.11 9.32 3.64
C LEU A 125 8.96 8.04 3.71
N PHE A 126 8.34 6.88 3.51
CA PHE A 126 9.03 5.61 3.27
C PHE A 126 9.32 5.46 1.77
N ASP A 127 10.39 6.13 1.33
CA ASP A 127 10.80 6.20 -0.08
C ASP A 127 11.66 5.01 -0.53
N PHE A 128 12.11 5.03 -1.79
CA PHE A 128 12.97 3.97 -2.34
C PHE A 128 14.24 3.79 -1.50
N PHE A 129 14.92 4.87 -1.11
CA PHE A 129 16.19 4.77 -0.40
C PHE A 129 16.00 4.09 0.96
N GLU A 130 14.98 4.49 1.70
CA GLU A 130 14.63 3.89 2.99
C GLU A 130 14.15 2.43 2.85
N LYS A 131 13.39 2.09 1.80
CA LYS A 131 12.91 0.72 1.54
C LYS A 131 14.03 -0.32 1.41
N TYR A 132 15.18 0.06 0.87
CA TYR A 132 16.30 -0.87 0.64
C TYR A 132 17.42 -0.75 1.66
N ASN A 133 17.62 0.42 2.26
CA ASN A 133 18.75 0.66 3.15
C ASN A 133 18.35 0.73 4.64
N LEU A 134 17.07 0.96 4.95
CA LEU A 134 16.55 1.10 6.32
C LEU A 134 17.45 1.97 7.21
N VAL A 135 17.97 3.07 6.65
CA VAL A 135 18.95 3.93 7.33
C VAL A 135 18.28 4.63 8.51
N THR A 136 17.04 5.09 8.31
CA THR A 136 16.29 5.80 9.34
C THR A 136 14.94 5.15 9.66
N SER A 137 14.48 4.22 8.82
CA SER A 137 13.22 3.50 9.01
C SER A 137 13.42 2.15 9.68
N LYS A 138 12.46 1.74 10.51
CA LYS A 138 12.46 0.42 11.16
C LYS A 138 11.18 -0.33 10.82
N ILE A 139 11.31 -1.64 10.66
CA ILE A 139 10.17 -2.54 10.45
C ILE A 139 9.98 -3.32 11.76
N HIS A 140 8.80 -3.22 12.35
CA HIS A 140 8.41 -3.96 13.54
C HIS A 140 7.49 -5.11 13.13
N VAL A 141 7.87 -6.34 13.48
CA VAL A 141 7.06 -7.54 13.31
C VAL A 141 7.12 -8.35 14.61
N PRO A 142 6.02 -8.49 15.37
CA PRO A 142 4.70 -7.90 15.14
C PRO A 142 4.69 -6.36 15.24
N ALA A 143 3.71 -5.73 14.59
CA ALA A 143 3.40 -4.31 14.76
C ALA A 143 3.07 -3.97 16.22
N ARG A 144 3.39 -2.74 16.66
CA ARG A 144 3.17 -2.28 18.05
C ARG A 144 1.73 -1.81 18.28
N VAL A 145 0.77 -2.68 17.98
CA VAL A 145 -0.68 -2.42 18.13
C VAL A 145 -1.31 -3.41 19.10
N SER A 146 -2.52 -3.12 19.60
CA SER A 146 -3.26 -4.10 20.39
C SER A 146 -3.60 -5.34 19.56
N ARG A 147 -3.81 -6.47 20.23
CA ARG A 147 -4.26 -7.70 19.56
C ARG A 147 -5.55 -7.49 18.79
N GLU A 148 -6.51 -6.77 19.38
CA GLU A 148 -7.79 -6.43 18.74
C GLU A 148 -7.58 -5.65 17.44
N LYS A 149 -6.69 -4.66 17.44
CA LYS A 149 -6.36 -3.90 16.23
C LYS A 149 -5.62 -4.75 15.21
N SER A 150 -4.73 -5.65 15.64
CA SER A 150 -4.08 -6.61 14.74
C SER A 150 -5.09 -7.54 14.07
N ASP A 151 -6.08 -8.04 14.80
CA ASP A 151 -7.12 -8.92 14.26
C ASP A 151 -8.01 -8.14 13.26
N GLU A 152 -8.39 -6.89 13.58
CA GLU A 152 -9.09 -5.98 12.67
C GLU A 152 -8.32 -5.74 11.37
N LEU A 153 -7.02 -5.48 11.45
CA LEU A 153 -6.16 -5.28 10.27
C LEU A 153 -6.04 -6.53 9.40
N LYS A 154 -5.96 -7.72 10.01
CA LYS A 154 -5.95 -9.01 9.28
C LYS A 154 -7.27 -9.25 8.56
N GLU A 155 -8.41 -8.95 9.19
CA GLU A 155 -9.72 -9.04 8.52
C GLU A 155 -9.86 -8.02 7.38
N ALA A 156 -9.44 -6.77 7.60
CA ALA A 156 -9.43 -5.74 6.55
C ALA A 156 -8.57 -6.17 5.36
N ALA A 157 -7.36 -6.69 5.61
CA ALA A 157 -6.46 -7.17 4.57
C ALA A 157 -7.05 -8.32 3.75
N LYS A 158 -7.70 -9.31 4.40
CA LYS A 158 -8.41 -10.39 3.68
C LYS A 158 -9.56 -9.85 2.83
N LYS A 159 -10.33 -8.89 3.35
CA LYS A 159 -11.42 -8.27 2.61
C LYS A 159 -10.91 -7.53 1.38
N ILE A 160 -9.85 -6.73 1.52
CA ILE A 160 -9.18 -6.01 0.41
C ILE A 160 -8.67 -7.00 -0.64
N TYR A 161 -7.99 -8.06 -0.18
CA TYR A 161 -7.43 -9.09 -1.04
C TYR A 161 -8.50 -9.72 -1.94
N LEU A 162 -9.65 -10.11 -1.36
CA LEU A 162 -10.77 -10.67 -2.11
C LEU A 162 -11.44 -9.64 -3.02
N ALA A 163 -11.61 -8.39 -2.56
CA ALA A 163 -12.22 -7.31 -3.33
C ALA A 163 -11.44 -6.96 -4.61
N LEU A 164 -10.12 -7.17 -4.58
CA LEU A 164 -9.21 -6.93 -5.69
C LEU A 164 -8.90 -8.20 -6.50
N ASP A 165 -9.68 -9.27 -6.32
CA ASP A 165 -9.53 -10.56 -7.02
C ASP A 165 -8.12 -11.16 -6.87
N CYS A 166 -7.45 -10.87 -5.74
CA CYS A 166 -6.11 -11.37 -5.50
C CYS A 166 -6.12 -12.88 -5.27
N SER A 167 -5.03 -13.53 -5.69
CA SER A 167 -4.83 -14.97 -5.53
C SER A 167 -3.35 -15.33 -5.38
N GLY A 168 -3.08 -16.50 -4.82
CA GLY A 168 -1.73 -16.95 -4.48
C GLY A 168 -1.16 -16.17 -3.30
N PHE A 169 -0.63 -14.96 -3.53
CA PHE A 169 -0.10 -14.09 -2.47
C PHE A 169 -0.09 -12.62 -2.85
N ALA A 170 -0.18 -11.75 -1.84
CA ALA A 170 0.04 -10.32 -1.94
C ALA A 170 0.36 -9.72 -0.56
N ARG A 171 0.98 -8.54 -0.54
CA ARG A 171 1.04 -7.72 0.68
C ARG A 171 0.03 -6.59 0.57
N VAL A 172 -0.87 -6.48 1.54
CA VAL A 172 -1.81 -5.36 1.64
C VAL A 172 -1.20 -4.34 2.59
N ASP A 173 -0.96 -3.12 2.10
CA ASP A 173 -0.45 -1.99 2.87
C ASP A 173 -1.61 -1.05 3.22
N MET A 174 -1.64 -0.63 4.49
CA MET A 174 -2.68 0.22 5.06
C MET A 174 -2.02 1.26 5.98
N PHE A 175 -2.79 2.29 6.33
CA PHE A 175 -2.45 3.23 7.39
C PHE A 175 -3.40 3.06 8.57
N VAL A 176 -2.90 3.32 9.77
CA VAL A 176 -3.71 3.48 10.97
C VAL A 176 -3.61 4.93 11.40
N ARG A 177 -4.72 5.68 11.32
CA ARG A 177 -4.80 7.07 11.78
C ARG A 177 -4.63 7.14 13.29
N LYS A 178 -4.32 8.34 13.81
CA LYS A 178 -4.25 8.60 15.26
C LYS A 178 -5.53 8.27 16.03
N ASN A 179 -6.69 8.35 15.39
CA ASN A 179 -7.99 7.95 15.96
C ASN A 179 -8.27 6.43 15.88
N GLY A 180 -7.34 5.65 15.32
CA GLY A 180 -7.45 4.20 15.14
C GLY A 180 -8.12 3.76 13.84
N GLU A 181 -8.58 4.67 12.99
CA GLU A 181 -9.21 4.32 11.70
C GLU A 181 -8.20 3.64 10.75
N VAL A 182 -8.61 2.54 10.11
CA VAL A 182 -7.86 1.83 9.08
C VAL A 182 -8.15 2.43 7.72
N VAL A 183 -7.09 2.82 7.00
CA VAL A 183 -7.18 3.41 5.66
C VAL A 183 -6.35 2.57 4.69
N PHE A 184 -6.95 2.10 3.60
CA PHE A 184 -6.24 1.35 2.57
C PHE A 184 -5.24 2.23 1.81
N ASN A 185 -4.00 1.76 1.66
CA ASN A 185 -2.98 2.44 0.86
C ASN A 185 -2.86 1.81 -0.52
N GLU A 186 -2.35 0.57 -0.59
CA GLU A 186 -2.17 -0.18 -1.83
C GLU A 186 -2.02 -1.68 -1.57
N THR A 187 -2.19 -2.48 -2.62
CA THR A 187 -1.90 -3.92 -2.59
C THR A 187 -0.73 -4.21 -3.51
N ASN A 188 0.32 -4.82 -2.96
CA ASN A 188 1.50 -5.28 -3.67
C ASN A 188 1.33 -6.75 -4.04
N THR A 189 1.00 -7.04 -5.30
CA THR A 189 0.77 -8.42 -5.81
C THR A 189 2.06 -9.18 -6.10
N ILE A 190 3.20 -8.49 -6.11
CA ILE A 190 4.55 -9.06 -6.22
C ILE A 190 5.41 -8.39 -5.14
N PRO A 191 5.16 -8.66 -3.85
CA PRO A 191 5.93 -8.05 -2.78
C PRO A 191 7.38 -8.55 -2.83
N GLY A 192 8.31 -7.76 -2.27
CA GLY A 192 9.69 -8.19 -2.09
C GLY A 192 9.76 -9.56 -1.40
N PHE A 193 10.59 -10.44 -1.94
CA PHE A 193 10.58 -11.87 -1.61
C PHE A 193 11.95 -12.42 -1.21
N THR A 194 12.83 -11.57 -0.67
CA THR A 194 14.08 -12.00 -0.02
C THR A 194 13.81 -12.40 1.43
N SER A 195 14.75 -13.10 2.08
CA SER A 195 14.65 -13.48 3.50
C SER A 195 14.49 -12.31 4.46
N HIS A 196 14.88 -11.10 4.03
CA HIS A 196 14.78 -9.85 4.80
C HIS A 196 13.62 -8.96 4.34
N SER A 197 12.84 -9.39 3.35
CA SER A 197 11.68 -8.65 2.88
C SER A 197 10.52 -8.78 3.86
N ARG A 198 9.67 -7.73 3.90
CA ARG A 198 8.48 -7.65 4.76
C ARG A 198 7.57 -8.89 4.67
N TYR A 199 7.23 -9.33 3.45
CA TYR A 199 6.28 -10.44 3.25
C TYR A 199 6.76 -11.75 3.92
N PRO A 200 7.98 -12.26 3.64
CA PRO A 200 8.47 -13.43 4.36
C PRO A 200 8.66 -13.23 5.87
N MET A 201 9.00 -12.02 6.35
CA MET A 201 9.11 -11.75 7.78
C MET A 201 7.77 -11.88 8.52
N MET A 202 6.69 -11.33 7.93
CA MET A 202 5.32 -11.47 8.46
C MET A 202 4.87 -12.94 8.50
N MET A 203 5.20 -13.73 7.48
CA MET A 203 4.91 -15.17 7.46
C MET A 203 5.74 -15.96 8.47
N LYS A 204 7.02 -15.60 8.65
CA LYS A 204 7.88 -16.22 9.65
C LYS A 204 7.36 -15.99 11.07
N ALA A 205 6.79 -14.82 11.36
CA ALA A 205 6.24 -14.49 12.66
C ALA A 205 5.06 -15.38 13.07
N ILE A 206 4.34 -15.99 12.11
CA ILE A 206 3.31 -17.01 12.37
C ILE A 206 3.85 -18.46 12.29
N GLY A 207 5.17 -18.63 12.21
CA GLY A 207 5.83 -19.94 12.21
C GLY A 207 6.12 -20.54 10.83
N LEU A 208 5.87 -19.83 9.71
CA LEU A 208 6.20 -20.32 8.37
C LEU A 208 7.59 -19.87 7.94
N GLY A 209 8.56 -20.79 7.98
CA GLY A 209 9.92 -20.53 7.49
C GLY A 209 9.95 -20.22 6.00
N PHE A 210 11.01 -19.57 5.50
CA PHE A 210 11.10 -19.13 4.10
C PHE A 210 10.94 -20.28 3.10
N SER A 211 11.65 -21.40 3.31
CA SER A 211 11.57 -22.57 2.42
C SER A 211 10.19 -23.23 2.45
N GLU A 212 9.56 -23.29 3.63
CA GLU A 212 8.22 -23.83 3.82
C GLU A 212 7.17 -22.94 3.14
N LEU A 213 7.30 -21.62 3.28
CA LEU A 213 6.45 -20.64 2.60
C LEU A 213 6.52 -20.79 1.09
N VAL A 214 7.72 -20.89 0.51
CA VAL A 214 7.89 -21.08 -0.94
C VAL A 214 7.25 -22.40 -1.39
N ALA A 215 7.52 -23.50 -0.68
CA ALA A 215 6.93 -24.80 -1.00
C ALA A 215 5.41 -24.78 -0.91
N LEU A 216 4.84 -24.13 0.13
CA LEU A 216 3.41 -24.01 0.34
C LEU A 216 2.74 -23.17 -0.76
N LEU A 217 3.35 -22.07 -1.19
CA LEU A 217 2.86 -21.24 -2.29
C LEU A 217 2.82 -22.01 -3.62
N ILE A 218 3.87 -22.78 -3.92
CA ILE A 218 3.93 -23.64 -5.11
C ILE A 218 2.85 -24.71 -5.04
N LYS A 219 2.74 -25.40 -3.89
CA LYS A 219 1.74 -26.45 -3.68
C LYS A 219 0.32 -25.92 -3.88
N LYS A 220 -0.04 -24.83 -3.21
CA LYS A 220 -1.36 -24.20 -3.34
C LYS A 220 -1.66 -23.76 -4.77
N ALA A 221 -0.65 -23.28 -5.51
CA ALA A 221 -0.83 -22.92 -6.91
C ALA A 221 -1.10 -24.10 -7.85
N ILE A 222 -0.64 -25.30 -7.51
CA ILE A 222 -0.95 -26.51 -8.26
C ILE A 222 -2.34 -27.05 -7.90
N GLU A 223 -2.75 -26.92 -6.64
CA GLU A 223 -4.00 -27.49 -6.13
C GLU A 223 -5.23 -26.60 -6.35
N GLU A 224 -5.07 -25.28 -6.27
CA GLU A 224 -6.17 -24.30 -6.22
C GLU A 224 -6.08 -23.20 -7.31
N GLY A 225 -4.98 -23.18 -8.08
CA GLY A 225 -4.63 -22.11 -9.03
C GLY A 225 -5.06 -22.28 -10.47
#